data_AF-A0A7L7MAV4-F1
#
_entry.id   AF-A0A7L7MAV4-F1
#
_cell.length_a   1.000
_cell.length_b   1.000
_cell.length_c   1.000
_cell.angle_alpha   90.00
_cell.angle_beta   90.00
_cell.angle_gamma   90.00
#
_symmetry.space_group_name_H-M   'P 1'
#
loop_
_entity.id
_entity.type
_entity.pdbx_description
1 polymer ?
#
loop_
_entity_poly.entity_id
_entity_poly.type
_entity_poly.pdbx_seq_one_letter_code
_entity_poly.pdbx_strand_id
1 'polypeptide(L)'
;MIRAIVQSHPWLLPVFFLLGLALAAGMFFLARRLVLPRGPAVLLGLALAAELTATFYPMHPGAGAPGVCTLNRDLLTPLTGQQGWMNIIMFIPVAFFAATTFRRHALPLAGSILLSGTTELLQALTPHTGRACTSEDVVANTLGAAIGVGLAATLHRLHSRRAPKTTEPTPVFSRTDLARSGTVLAIGGAVLTLAAVATVTPVFAEVGELTRPSSAQQQVAEKTVRTFLGEDAAITAVQYTEGPQPGSGDLMITLKNSFLQLSWPDQERISWWASTPAALPGVPERKVTTDQDAVRQATAFVRTHFPRILKDGRTTVHPTADDARSRTVAWRQRIDGVLMPLRMDVIVEPDGKISTFLVRDQKPPAGIPAVKLDKEEAVQVAEEHTRGQKITGTELLVEKNRQGKWETRWAVDYAVPAPPENESPSETVTITVLINATTGKYVETSHG
;
A
#
# COMPACT_ATOMS: atom_id res chain seq x y z
N MET A 1 -10.82 10.32 12.75
CA MET A 1 -10.55 10.23 11.29
C MET A 1 -11.24 11.34 10.51
N ILE A 2 -12.58 11.39 10.39
CA ILE A 2 -13.30 12.44 9.61
C ILE A 2 -12.89 13.86 10.02
N ARG A 3 -12.80 14.13 11.34
CA ARG A 3 -12.31 15.42 11.86
C ARG A 3 -10.91 15.78 11.35
N ALA A 4 -10.00 14.80 11.31
CA ALA A 4 -8.63 15.01 10.82
C ALA A 4 -8.61 15.26 9.31
N ILE A 5 -9.42 14.53 8.53
CA ILE A 5 -9.55 14.69 7.07
C ILE A 5 -10.11 16.08 6.73
N VAL A 6 -11.19 16.50 7.40
CA VAL A 6 -11.79 17.82 7.16
C VAL A 6 -10.86 18.96 7.61
N GLN A 7 -10.07 18.74 8.66
CA GLN A 7 -9.06 19.72 9.09
C GLN A 7 -7.89 19.83 8.12
N SER A 8 -7.45 18.72 7.52
CA SER A 8 -6.37 18.75 6.51
C SER A 8 -6.85 19.22 5.14
N HIS A 9 -8.13 19.02 4.81
CA HIS A 9 -8.72 19.34 3.51
C HIS A 9 -10.07 20.04 3.66
N PRO A 10 -10.09 21.32 4.10
CA PRO A 10 -11.33 22.06 4.36
C PRO A 10 -12.20 22.25 3.11
N TRP A 11 -11.60 22.15 1.91
CA TRP A 11 -12.29 22.26 0.63
C TRP A 11 -13.18 21.03 0.29
N LEU A 12 -13.05 19.92 1.02
CA LEU A 12 -13.94 18.76 0.81
C LEU A 12 -15.40 19.08 1.11
N LEU A 13 -15.67 19.96 2.08
CA LEU A 13 -17.02 20.40 2.41
C LEU A 13 -17.68 21.15 1.24
N PRO A 14 -17.10 22.24 0.69
CA PRO A 14 -17.70 22.91 -0.45
C PRO A 14 -17.79 22.02 -1.69
N VAL A 15 -16.83 21.12 -1.94
CA VAL A 15 -16.92 20.14 -3.04
C VAL A 15 -18.13 19.21 -2.84
N PHE A 16 -18.29 18.63 -1.65
CA PHE A 16 -19.46 17.80 -1.33
C PHE A 16 -20.77 18.57 -1.52
N PHE A 17 -20.85 19.84 -1.07
CA PHE A 17 -22.05 20.65 -1.24
C PHE A 17 -22.38 20.93 -2.71
N LEU A 18 -21.38 21.31 -3.51
CA LEU A 18 -21.58 21.63 -4.93
C LEU A 18 -21.94 20.37 -5.73
N LEU A 19 -21.18 19.29 -5.53
CA LEU A 19 -21.44 18.00 -6.17
C LEU A 19 -22.78 17.43 -5.73
N GLY A 20 -23.10 17.54 -4.44
CA GLY A 20 -24.37 17.14 -3.85
C GLY A 20 -25.54 17.88 -4.47
N LEU A 21 -25.45 19.21 -4.62
CA LEU A 21 -26.49 20.01 -5.27
C LEU A 21 -26.68 19.58 -6.74
N ALA A 22 -25.58 19.42 -7.48
CA ALA A 22 -25.61 19.05 -8.89
C ALA A 22 -26.23 17.65 -9.10
N LEU A 23 -25.77 16.64 -8.37
CA LEU A 23 -26.27 15.27 -8.49
C LEU A 23 -27.69 15.13 -7.95
N ALA A 24 -28.03 15.78 -6.84
CA ALA A 24 -29.40 15.82 -6.32
C ALA A 24 -30.38 16.44 -7.32
N ALA A 25 -30.02 17.58 -7.92
CA ALA A 25 -30.82 18.25 -8.93
C ALA A 25 -30.96 17.36 -10.19
N GLY A 26 -29.87 16.79 -10.69
CA GLY A 26 -29.88 15.87 -11.82
C GLY A 26 -30.82 14.68 -11.59
N MET A 27 -30.72 14.05 -10.42
CA MET A 27 -31.58 12.94 -10.03
C MET A 27 -33.05 13.36 -9.84
N PHE A 28 -33.31 14.56 -9.33
CA PHE A 28 -34.66 15.11 -9.25
C PHE A 28 -35.30 15.27 -10.64
N PHE A 29 -34.56 15.86 -11.60
CA PHE A 29 -35.05 16.04 -12.97
C PHE A 29 -35.23 14.70 -13.69
N LEU A 30 -34.30 13.76 -13.51
CA LEU A 30 -34.42 12.40 -14.03
C LEU A 30 -35.65 11.70 -13.47
N ALA A 31 -35.87 11.79 -12.15
CA ALA A 31 -37.03 11.20 -11.51
C ALA A 31 -38.34 11.85 -11.98
N ARG A 32 -38.35 13.16 -12.22
CA ARG A 32 -39.51 13.85 -12.81
C ARG A 32 -39.79 13.36 -14.23
N ARG A 33 -38.75 13.21 -15.07
CA ARG A 33 -38.88 12.77 -16.46
C ARG A 33 -39.33 11.31 -16.58
N LEU A 34 -38.84 10.45 -15.70
CA LEU A 34 -39.12 9.01 -15.71
C LEU A 34 -40.26 8.61 -14.77
N VAL A 35 -40.95 9.58 -14.15
CA VAL A 35 -42.07 9.36 -13.20
C VAL A 35 -41.67 8.44 -12.02
N LEU A 36 -40.45 8.66 -11.50
CA LEU A 36 -39.87 7.96 -10.35
C LEU A 36 -40.10 8.75 -9.05
N PRO A 37 -40.03 8.12 -7.87
CA PRO A 37 -40.13 8.82 -6.59
C PRO A 37 -38.98 9.80 -6.39
N ARG A 38 -39.32 11.09 -6.27
CA ARG A 38 -38.36 12.21 -6.26
C ARG A 38 -37.47 12.26 -5.02
N GLY A 39 -38.04 11.99 -3.84
CA GLY A 39 -37.31 12.04 -2.57
C GLY A 39 -36.13 11.06 -2.53
N PRO A 40 -36.36 9.75 -2.72
CA PRO A 40 -35.29 8.77 -2.84
C PRO A 40 -34.28 9.10 -3.94
N ALA A 41 -34.71 9.64 -5.08
CA ALA A 41 -33.80 10.02 -6.15
C ALA A 41 -32.86 11.16 -5.75
N VAL A 42 -33.36 12.19 -5.07
CA VAL A 42 -32.54 13.27 -4.52
C VAL A 42 -31.53 12.73 -3.51
N LEU A 43 -31.97 11.84 -2.61
CA LEU A 43 -31.10 11.21 -1.62
C LEU A 43 -30.05 10.29 -2.26
N LEU A 44 -30.38 9.62 -3.37
CA LEU A 44 -29.39 8.89 -4.17
C LEU A 44 -28.32 9.83 -4.73
N GLY A 45 -28.72 10.99 -5.27
CA GLY A 45 -27.78 12.00 -5.76
C GLY A 45 -26.82 12.48 -4.66
N LEU A 46 -27.34 12.70 -3.45
CA LEU A 46 -26.51 13.06 -2.28
C LEU A 46 -25.60 11.92 -1.82
N ALA A 47 -26.08 10.68 -1.83
CA ALA A 47 -25.29 9.51 -1.46
C ALA A 47 -24.13 9.29 -2.44
N LEU A 48 -24.36 9.47 -3.74
CA LEU A 48 -23.32 9.43 -4.77
C LEU A 48 -22.31 10.57 -4.60
N ALA A 49 -22.76 11.77 -4.26
CA ALA A 49 -21.84 12.88 -3.99
C ALA A 49 -20.96 12.60 -2.76
N ALA A 50 -21.53 12.01 -1.71
CA ALA A 50 -20.79 11.62 -0.51
C ALA A 50 -19.74 10.56 -0.84
N GLU A 51 -20.11 9.55 -1.62
CA GLU A 51 -19.22 8.51 -2.11
C GLU A 51 -18.06 9.12 -2.91
N LEU A 52 -18.34 9.84 -4.01
CA LEU A 52 -17.31 10.44 -4.84
C LEU A 52 -16.37 11.38 -4.05
N THR A 53 -16.91 12.18 -3.12
CA THR A 53 -16.07 13.08 -2.31
C THR A 53 -15.18 12.31 -1.32
N ALA A 54 -15.71 11.25 -0.72
CA ALA A 54 -14.97 10.41 0.22
C ALA A 54 -13.97 9.46 -0.47
N THR A 55 -14.23 9.10 -1.72
CA THR A 55 -13.38 8.18 -2.50
C THR A 55 -12.24 8.93 -3.19
N PHE A 56 -12.48 10.14 -3.71
CA PHE A 56 -11.50 10.91 -4.48
C PHE A 56 -10.82 12.04 -3.70
N TYR A 57 -10.84 12.03 -2.36
CA TYR A 57 -10.02 12.99 -1.62
C TYR A 57 -8.52 12.66 -1.81
N PRO A 58 -7.67 13.65 -2.09
CA PRO A 58 -6.23 13.44 -2.25
C PRO A 58 -5.59 13.16 -0.90
N MET A 59 -4.74 12.13 -0.83
CA MET A 59 -3.97 11.87 0.39
C MET A 59 -2.80 12.84 0.54
N HIS A 60 -2.19 13.29 -0.56
CA HIS A 60 -1.17 14.33 -0.57
C HIS A 60 -1.05 15.04 -1.94
N PRO A 61 -0.64 16.33 -1.99
CA PRO A 61 -0.63 17.16 -3.21
C PRO A 61 0.31 16.74 -4.35
N GLY A 62 1.03 15.61 -4.23
CA GLY A 62 2.02 15.15 -5.20
C GLY A 62 2.05 13.63 -5.32
N ALA A 63 0.90 12.98 -5.14
CA ALA A 63 0.79 11.54 -5.34
C ALA A 63 0.59 11.23 -6.82
N GLY A 64 1.54 10.55 -7.48
CA GLY A 64 1.31 10.04 -8.82
C GLY A 64 0.15 9.04 -8.87
N ALA A 65 -0.44 8.83 -10.05
CA ALA A 65 -1.37 7.73 -10.27
C ALA A 65 -0.61 6.40 -10.13
N PRO A 66 -0.92 5.55 -9.15
CA PRO A 66 -0.10 4.38 -8.86
C PRO A 66 -0.12 3.35 -9.99
N GLY A 67 -1.16 3.33 -10.84
CA GLY A 67 -1.25 2.44 -11.99
C GLY A 67 -1.25 0.94 -11.62
N VAL A 68 -1.44 0.63 -10.34
CA VAL A 68 -1.44 -0.73 -9.79
C VAL A 68 -2.75 -1.02 -9.10
N CYS A 69 -3.16 -2.28 -9.19
CA CYS A 69 -4.37 -2.81 -8.59
C CYS A 69 -4.05 -4.06 -7.79
N THR A 70 -4.38 -4.02 -6.50
CA THR A 70 -4.04 -5.06 -5.54
C THR A 70 -5.17 -6.08 -5.45
N LEU A 71 -4.85 -7.34 -5.70
CA LEU A 71 -5.79 -8.46 -5.59
C LEU A 71 -5.48 -9.27 -4.34
N ASN A 72 -6.30 -9.11 -3.30
CA ASN A 72 -6.25 -9.94 -2.08
C ASN A 72 -7.10 -11.21 -2.27
N ARG A 73 -6.59 -12.32 -1.74
CA ARG A 73 -7.24 -13.63 -1.72
C ARG A 73 -8.19 -13.83 -0.55
N ASP A 74 -8.01 -13.10 0.56
CA ASP A 74 -8.92 -13.19 1.71
C ASP A 74 -10.09 -12.20 1.55
N LEU A 75 -11.30 -12.75 1.51
CA LEU A 75 -12.55 -12.02 1.32
C LEU A 75 -13.15 -11.51 2.63
N LEU A 76 -12.64 -11.96 3.79
CA LEU A 76 -13.13 -11.55 5.11
C LEU A 76 -12.35 -10.38 5.69
N THR A 77 -11.16 -10.14 5.16
CA THR A 77 -10.28 -8.99 5.40
C THR A 77 -11.03 -7.65 5.55
N PRO A 78 -11.98 -7.28 4.68
CA PRO A 78 -12.65 -5.98 4.81
C PRO A 78 -13.54 -5.84 6.07
N LEU A 79 -13.81 -6.93 6.78
CA LEU A 79 -14.62 -6.93 8.01
C LEU A 79 -13.81 -6.64 9.28
N THR A 80 -12.48 -6.75 9.21
CA THR A 80 -11.58 -6.55 10.36
C THR A 80 -11.01 -5.13 10.38
N GLY A 81 -10.82 -4.52 9.20
CA GLY A 81 -10.26 -3.18 9.03
C GLY A 81 -11.28 -2.04 9.14
N GLN A 82 -10.85 -0.90 9.69
CA GLN A 82 -11.68 0.31 9.77
C GLN A 82 -12.08 0.84 8.38
N GLN A 83 -11.18 0.71 7.39
CA GLN A 83 -11.43 1.15 6.01
C GLN A 83 -12.57 0.35 5.36
N GLY A 84 -12.55 -0.97 5.47
CA GLY A 84 -13.62 -1.82 4.94
C GLY A 84 -14.99 -1.51 5.57
N TRP A 85 -15.04 -1.23 6.88
CA TRP A 85 -16.29 -0.76 7.53
C TRP A 85 -16.81 0.56 6.96
N MET A 86 -15.93 1.52 6.67
CA MET A 86 -16.33 2.80 6.08
C MET A 86 -16.91 2.61 4.67
N ASN A 87 -16.29 1.76 3.88
CA ASN A 87 -16.74 1.39 2.53
C ASN A 87 -18.11 0.69 2.54
N ILE A 88 -18.30 -0.26 3.46
CA ILE A 88 -19.61 -0.89 3.71
C ILE A 88 -20.67 0.18 4.03
N ILE A 89 -20.40 1.06 5.00
CA ILE A 89 -21.36 2.08 5.45
C ILE A 89 -21.71 3.05 4.32
N MET A 90 -20.74 3.42 3.48
CA MET A 90 -20.91 4.36 2.38
C MET A 90 -21.80 3.81 1.26
N PHE A 91 -21.69 2.52 0.94
CA PHE A 91 -22.48 1.89 -0.13
C PHE A 91 -23.90 1.49 0.30
N ILE A 92 -24.20 1.36 1.60
CA ILE A 92 -25.56 1.13 2.10
C ILE A 92 -26.57 2.17 1.58
N PRO A 93 -26.38 3.49 1.79
CA PRO A 93 -27.32 4.50 1.33
C PRO A 93 -27.40 4.57 -0.20
N VAL A 94 -26.29 4.40 -0.91
CA VAL A 94 -26.27 4.38 -2.39
C VAL A 94 -27.20 3.30 -2.92
N ALA A 95 -27.02 2.06 -2.48
CA ALA A 95 -27.80 0.94 -2.97
C ALA A 95 -29.25 0.95 -2.45
N PHE A 96 -29.48 1.40 -1.21
CA PHE A 96 -30.82 1.58 -0.64
C PHE A 96 -31.64 2.61 -1.43
N PHE A 97 -31.09 3.80 -1.67
CA PHE A 97 -31.81 4.85 -2.40
C PHE A 97 -31.97 4.52 -3.88
N ALA A 98 -31.01 3.83 -4.50
CA ALA A 98 -31.18 3.31 -5.86
C ALA A 98 -32.31 2.27 -5.93
N ALA A 99 -32.34 1.30 -5.01
CA ALA A 99 -33.39 0.28 -4.98
C ALA A 99 -34.79 0.86 -4.75
N THR A 100 -34.92 1.82 -3.84
CA THR A 100 -36.18 2.52 -3.58
C THR A 100 -36.61 3.44 -4.73
N THR A 101 -35.65 4.09 -5.40
CA THR A 101 -35.92 4.95 -6.57
C THR A 101 -36.41 4.16 -7.76
N PHE A 102 -35.68 3.11 -8.14
CA PHE A 102 -35.98 2.32 -9.34
C PHE A 102 -36.99 1.20 -9.10
N ARG A 103 -37.37 0.96 -7.83
CA ARG A 103 -38.27 -0.14 -7.40
C ARG A 103 -37.82 -1.51 -7.93
N ARG A 104 -36.52 -1.70 -8.01
CA ARG A 104 -35.81 -2.88 -8.48
C ARG A 104 -34.72 -3.20 -7.48
N HIS A 105 -34.31 -4.45 -7.36
CA HIS A 105 -33.38 -4.88 -6.31
C HIS A 105 -32.12 -5.49 -6.91
N ALA A 106 -32.24 -6.32 -7.95
CA ALA A 106 -31.08 -6.91 -8.60
C ALA A 106 -30.29 -5.88 -9.42
N LEU A 107 -31.00 -4.99 -10.13
CA LEU A 107 -30.33 -4.04 -11.02
C LEU A 107 -29.52 -2.97 -10.26
N PRO A 108 -30.04 -2.38 -9.16
CA PRO A 108 -29.25 -1.48 -8.32
C PRO A 108 -28.07 -2.16 -7.62
N LEU A 109 -28.20 -3.43 -7.24
CA LEU A 109 -27.07 -4.21 -6.72
C LEU A 109 -25.97 -4.35 -7.78
N ALA A 110 -26.34 -4.79 -8.98
CA ALA A 110 -25.43 -4.89 -10.12
C ALA A 110 -24.75 -3.56 -10.44
N GLY A 111 -25.53 -2.46 -10.47
CA GLY A 111 -25.00 -1.11 -10.69
C GLY A 111 -24.03 -0.66 -9.59
N SER A 112 -24.28 -1.03 -8.34
CA SER A 112 -23.39 -0.69 -7.21
C SER A 112 -22.08 -1.47 -7.25
N ILE A 113 -22.11 -2.75 -7.66
CA ILE A 113 -20.90 -3.55 -7.86
C ILE A 113 -20.03 -2.93 -8.97
N LEU A 114 -20.65 -2.57 -10.10
CA LEU A 114 -19.94 -1.94 -11.21
C LEU A 114 -19.43 -0.53 -10.85
N LEU A 115 -20.21 0.24 -10.09
CA LEU A 115 -19.78 1.53 -9.56
C LEU A 115 -18.53 1.34 -8.71
N SER A 116 -18.54 0.40 -7.75
CA SER A 116 -17.38 0.13 -6.91
C SER A 116 -16.15 -0.28 -7.72
N GLY A 117 -16.29 -1.16 -8.70
CA GLY A 117 -15.15 -1.53 -9.53
C GLY A 117 -14.62 -0.37 -10.38
N THR A 118 -15.52 0.51 -10.83
CA THR A 118 -15.16 1.71 -11.59
C THR A 118 -14.46 2.74 -10.72
N THR A 119 -14.93 2.96 -9.50
CA THR A 119 -14.34 3.94 -8.57
C THR A 119 -12.93 3.51 -8.17
N GLU A 120 -12.73 2.23 -7.87
CA GLU A 120 -11.43 1.65 -7.57
C GLU A 120 -10.46 1.79 -8.76
N LEU A 121 -10.91 1.44 -9.97
CA LEU A 121 -10.09 1.60 -11.17
C LEU A 121 -9.73 3.08 -11.41
N LEU A 122 -10.70 3.98 -11.26
CA LEU A 122 -10.46 5.41 -11.39
C LEU A 122 -9.51 5.94 -10.32
N GLN A 123 -9.54 5.44 -9.08
CA GLN A 123 -8.58 5.85 -8.05
C GLN A 123 -7.14 5.48 -8.44
N ALA A 124 -6.92 4.30 -9.00
CA ALA A 124 -5.59 3.89 -9.47
C ALA A 124 -5.09 4.70 -10.68
N LEU A 125 -6.00 5.26 -11.47
CA LEU A 125 -5.68 6.05 -12.67
C LEU A 125 -5.66 7.56 -12.43
N THR A 126 -6.29 8.04 -11.37
CA THR A 126 -6.42 9.47 -11.09
C THR A 126 -5.18 9.94 -10.32
N PRO A 127 -4.39 10.87 -10.89
CA PRO A 127 -3.30 11.51 -10.16
C PRO A 127 -3.81 12.22 -8.91
N HIS A 128 -2.93 12.39 -7.93
CA HIS A 128 -3.14 13.08 -6.65
C HIS A 128 -4.01 12.34 -5.62
N THR A 129 -4.67 11.24 -5.97
CA THR A 129 -5.39 10.40 -4.98
C THR A 129 -4.39 9.70 -4.05
N GLY A 130 -3.29 9.18 -4.61
CA GLY A 130 -2.30 8.38 -3.91
C GLY A 130 -2.82 7.03 -3.44
N ARG A 131 -3.95 6.57 -3.99
CA ARG A 131 -4.62 5.33 -3.60
C ARG A 131 -4.51 4.31 -4.72
N ALA A 132 -3.85 3.17 -4.45
CA ALA A 132 -3.92 2.01 -5.33
C ALA A 132 -5.32 1.39 -5.22
N CYS A 133 -5.81 0.79 -6.30
CA CYS A 133 -7.07 0.07 -6.23
C CYS A 133 -6.90 -1.23 -5.43
N THR A 134 -7.92 -1.65 -4.68
CA THR A 134 -7.87 -2.91 -3.93
C THR A 134 -9.16 -3.72 -4.09
N SER A 135 -9.03 -5.03 -4.26
CA SER A 135 -10.18 -5.94 -4.33
C SER A 135 -10.98 -5.99 -3.04
N GLU A 136 -10.36 -5.68 -1.90
CA GLU A 136 -11.02 -5.60 -0.58
C GLU A 136 -12.09 -4.52 -0.55
N ASP A 137 -11.80 -3.36 -1.14
CA ASP A 137 -12.72 -2.23 -1.17
C ASP A 137 -13.92 -2.56 -2.07
N VAL A 138 -13.70 -3.28 -3.18
CA VAL A 138 -14.79 -3.84 -4.02
C VAL A 138 -15.69 -4.79 -3.22
N VAL A 139 -15.09 -5.67 -2.42
CA VAL A 139 -15.85 -6.63 -1.58
C VAL A 139 -16.65 -5.90 -0.50
N ALA A 140 -16.04 -4.95 0.21
CA ALA A 140 -16.68 -4.12 1.23
C ALA A 140 -17.88 -3.34 0.66
N ASN A 141 -17.68 -2.64 -0.45
CA ASN A 141 -18.72 -1.88 -1.12
C ASN A 141 -19.86 -2.78 -1.62
N THR A 142 -19.52 -3.97 -2.15
CA THR A 142 -20.51 -4.97 -2.57
C THR A 142 -21.35 -5.47 -1.39
N LEU A 143 -20.73 -5.69 -0.22
CA LEU A 143 -21.44 -6.07 0.99
C LEU A 143 -22.36 -4.94 1.48
N GLY A 144 -21.86 -3.70 1.51
CA GLY A 144 -22.67 -2.52 1.81
C GLY A 144 -23.87 -2.39 0.87
N ALA A 145 -23.65 -2.61 -0.43
CA ALA A 145 -24.71 -2.59 -1.43
C ALA A 145 -25.76 -3.69 -1.21
N ALA A 146 -25.33 -4.91 -0.89
CA ALA A 146 -26.21 -6.02 -0.57
C ALA A 146 -27.09 -5.71 0.66
N ILE A 147 -26.50 -5.14 1.71
CA ILE A 147 -27.23 -4.69 2.91
C ILE A 147 -28.26 -3.60 2.54
N GLY A 148 -27.84 -2.56 1.80
CA GLY A 148 -28.71 -1.47 1.37
C GLY A 148 -29.92 -1.95 0.55
N VAL A 149 -29.69 -2.84 -0.42
CA VAL A 149 -30.77 -3.47 -1.20
C VAL A 149 -31.67 -4.34 -0.33
N GLY A 150 -31.10 -5.10 0.60
CA GLY A 150 -31.85 -5.91 1.56
C GLY A 150 -32.79 -5.09 2.45
N LEU A 151 -32.31 -3.93 2.91
CA LEU A 151 -33.12 -2.96 3.67
C LEU A 151 -34.26 -2.39 2.81
N ALA A 152 -33.99 -2.00 1.56
CA ALA A 152 -35.00 -1.49 0.64
C ALA A 152 -36.07 -2.56 0.34
N ALA A 153 -35.65 -3.80 0.09
CA ALA A 153 -36.53 -4.94 -0.13
C ALA A 153 -37.44 -5.21 1.08
N THR A 154 -36.87 -5.13 2.28
CA THR A 154 -37.61 -5.32 3.53
C THR A 154 -38.65 -4.22 3.71
N LEU A 155 -38.27 -2.96 3.51
CA LEU A 155 -39.18 -1.81 3.60
C LEU A 155 -40.33 -1.91 2.57
N HIS A 156 -40.02 -2.27 1.32
CA HIS A 156 -41.03 -2.51 0.30
C HIS A 156 -42.00 -3.63 0.69
N ARG A 157 -41.49 -4.77 1.21
CA ARG A 157 -42.35 -5.87 1.68
C ARG A 157 -43.28 -5.43 2.82
N LEU A 158 -42.78 -4.66 3.78
CA LEU A 158 -43.57 -4.16 4.91
C LEU A 158 -44.67 -3.20 4.45
N HIS A 159 -44.38 -2.33 3.49
CA HIS A 159 -45.38 -1.41 2.92
C HIS A 159 -46.41 -2.14 2.05
N SER A 160 -46.01 -3.11 1.23
CA SER A 160 -46.94 -3.91 0.42
C SER A 160 -47.91 -4.73 1.26
N ARG A 161 -47.50 -5.17 2.47
CA ARG A 161 -48.40 -5.85 3.42
C ARG A 161 -49.50 -4.96 4.00
N ARG A 162 -49.30 -3.64 3.98
CA ARG A 162 -50.28 -2.64 4.47
C ARG A 162 -51.16 -2.08 3.35
N ALA A 163 -50.83 -2.36 2.08
CA ALA A 163 -51.60 -1.91 0.94
C ALA A 163 -52.90 -2.74 0.78
N PRO A 164 -54.00 -2.14 0.31
CA PRO A 164 -55.25 -2.86 0.09
C PRO A 164 -55.07 -4.05 -0.87
N LYS A 165 -55.78 -5.16 -0.58
CA LYS A 165 -55.71 -6.48 -1.26
C LYS A 165 -55.92 -6.47 -2.78
N THR A 166 -56.27 -5.33 -3.37
CA THR A 166 -56.46 -5.14 -4.81
C THR A 166 -55.15 -4.96 -5.58
N THR A 167 -54.01 -4.83 -4.89
CA THR A 167 -52.69 -4.64 -5.51
C THR A 167 -51.92 -5.95 -5.48
N GLU A 168 -51.64 -6.54 -6.64
CA GLU A 168 -50.80 -7.74 -6.69
C GLU A 168 -49.41 -7.44 -6.08
N PRO A 169 -48.88 -8.32 -5.21
CA PRO A 169 -47.57 -8.13 -4.62
C PRO A 169 -46.51 -8.17 -5.72
N THR A 170 -45.85 -7.04 -5.96
CA THR A 170 -44.71 -6.99 -6.89
C THR A 170 -43.58 -7.86 -6.33
N PRO A 171 -43.09 -8.86 -7.09
CA PRO A 171 -42.01 -9.72 -6.63
C PRO A 171 -40.74 -8.87 -6.47
N VAL A 172 -40.08 -9.02 -5.32
CA VAL A 172 -38.82 -8.31 -5.00
C VAL A 172 -37.75 -8.59 -6.07
N PHE A 173 -37.72 -9.82 -6.61
CA PHE A 173 -36.87 -10.19 -7.72
C PHE A 173 -37.72 -10.73 -8.87
N SER A 174 -37.91 -9.94 -9.92
CA SER A 174 -38.54 -10.43 -11.14
C SER A 174 -37.50 -11.09 -12.05
N ARG A 175 -37.90 -12.10 -12.83
CA ARG A 175 -37.02 -12.76 -13.80
C ARG A 175 -36.39 -11.76 -14.78
N THR A 176 -37.15 -10.75 -15.19
CA THR A 176 -36.66 -9.68 -16.06
C THR A 176 -35.63 -8.80 -15.38
N ASP A 177 -35.78 -8.51 -14.08
CA ASP A 177 -34.79 -7.74 -13.33
C ASP A 177 -33.48 -8.52 -13.16
N LEU A 178 -33.57 -9.82 -12.83
CA LEU A 178 -32.41 -10.71 -12.75
C LEU A 178 -31.71 -10.84 -14.10
N ALA A 179 -32.44 -11.05 -15.20
CA ALA A 179 -31.87 -11.15 -16.53
C ALA A 179 -31.14 -9.86 -16.94
N ARG A 180 -31.77 -8.69 -16.75
CA ARG A 180 -31.12 -7.39 -17.02
C ARG A 180 -29.90 -7.17 -16.15
N SER A 181 -29.96 -7.54 -14.87
CA SER A 181 -28.83 -7.43 -13.96
C SER A 181 -27.68 -8.32 -14.38
N GLY A 182 -27.96 -9.55 -14.80
CA GLY A 182 -26.98 -10.47 -15.36
C GLY A 182 -26.34 -9.91 -16.64
N THR A 183 -27.13 -9.36 -17.56
CA THR A 183 -26.61 -8.70 -18.77
C THR A 183 -25.74 -7.49 -18.44
N VAL A 184 -26.17 -6.64 -17.50
CA VAL A 184 -25.41 -5.46 -17.07
C VAL A 184 -24.10 -5.86 -16.40
N LEU A 185 -24.11 -6.85 -15.50
CA LEU A 185 -22.89 -7.38 -14.87
C LEU A 185 -21.95 -8.01 -15.89
N ALA A 186 -22.46 -8.80 -16.84
CA ALA A 186 -21.64 -9.44 -17.85
C ALA A 186 -20.96 -8.41 -18.76
N ILE A 187 -21.71 -7.47 -19.31
CA ILE A 187 -21.18 -6.46 -20.23
C ILE A 187 -20.30 -5.47 -19.45
N GLY A 188 -20.82 -4.91 -18.36
CA GLY A 188 -20.09 -3.93 -17.54
C GLY A 188 -18.84 -4.54 -16.92
N GLY A 189 -18.91 -5.77 -16.42
CA GLY A 189 -17.77 -6.48 -15.87
C GLY A 189 -16.72 -6.77 -16.93
N ALA A 190 -17.12 -7.18 -18.14
CA ALA A 190 -16.19 -7.39 -19.25
C ALA A 190 -15.49 -6.08 -19.67
N VAL A 191 -16.23 -4.99 -19.81
CA VAL A 191 -15.68 -3.66 -20.12
C VAL A 191 -14.70 -3.21 -19.02
N LEU A 192 -15.09 -3.35 -17.75
CA LEU A 192 -14.25 -2.97 -16.62
C LEU A 192 -12.98 -3.82 -16.55
N THR A 193 -13.10 -5.12 -16.80
CA THR A 193 -11.96 -6.06 -16.81
C THR A 193 -11.00 -5.71 -17.93
N LEU A 194 -11.51 -5.47 -19.15
CA LEU A 194 -10.69 -5.06 -20.29
C LEU A 194 -10.00 -3.72 -20.03
N ALA A 195 -10.71 -2.75 -19.47
CA ALA A 195 -10.14 -1.47 -19.09
C ALA A 195 -9.04 -1.65 -18.05
N ALA A 196 -9.28 -2.44 -17.00
CA ALA A 196 -8.28 -2.72 -15.97
C ALA A 196 -7.03 -3.39 -16.57
N VAL A 197 -7.19 -4.47 -17.33
CA VAL A 197 -6.06 -5.17 -17.98
C VAL A 197 -5.26 -4.25 -18.90
N ALA A 198 -5.91 -3.27 -19.55
CA ALA A 198 -5.26 -2.34 -20.46
C ALA A 198 -4.56 -1.16 -19.76
N THR A 199 -4.93 -0.82 -18.52
CA THR A 199 -4.55 0.45 -17.89
C THR A 199 -3.83 0.31 -16.55
N VAL A 200 -3.95 -0.82 -15.87
CA VAL A 200 -3.33 -1.06 -14.57
C VAL A 200 -2.59 -2.38 -14.52
N THR A 201 -1.55 -2.45 -13.70
CA THR A 201 -0.80 -3.67 -13.44
C THR A 201 -1.41 -4.39 -12.23
N PRO A 202 -1.93 -5.62 -12.39
CA PRO A 202 -2.43 -6.38 -11.25
C PRO A 202 -1.25 -6.86 -10.40
N VAL A 203 -1.28 -6.53 -9.12
CA VAL A 203 -0.35 -7.03 -8.12
C VAL A 203 -1.11 -8.00 -7.23
N PHE A 204 -0.72 -9.27 -7.27
CA PHE A 204 -1.23 -10.23 -6.30
C PHE A 204 -0.55 -9.95 -4.97
N ALA A 205 -1.27 -9.25 -4.12
CA ALA A 205 -0.89 -9.14 -2.74
C ALA A 205 -1.19 -10.46 -2.04
N GLU A 206 -0.13 -11.17 -1.67
CA GLU A 206 -0.08 -11.81 -0.34
C GLU A 206 0.36 -10.77 0.71
N VAL A 207 0.01 -9.49 0.49
CA VAL A 207 0.26 -8.40 1.43
C VAL A 207 -0.66 -8.70 2.59
N GLY A 208 -0.10 -9.25 3.66
CA GLY A 208 -0.79 -9.31 4.94
C GLY A 208 -1.29 -7.90 5.22
N GLU A 209 -2.60 -7.75 5.37
CA GLU A 209 -3.14 -6.53 5.94
C GLU A 209 -2.37 -6.20 7.22
N LEU A 210 -2.30 -4.91 7.56
CA LEU A 210 -1.82 -4.46 8.84
C LEU A 210 -2.73 -5.01 9.94
N THR A 211 -2.46 -6.24 10.37
CA THR A 211 -3.20 -6.93 11.40
C THR A 211 -2.77 -6.42 12.77
N ARG A 212 -3.64 -6.65 13.77
CA ARG A 212 -3.27 -6.38 15.16
C ARG A 212 -2.16 -7.34 15.59
N PRO A 213 -1.09 -6.84 16.21
CA PRO A 213 -0.03 -7.71 16.72
C PRO A 213 -0.55 -8.60 17.85
N SER A 214 -0.03 -9.82 17.91
CA SER A 214 -0.14 -10.68 19.08
C SER A 214 0.56 -10.06 20.30
N SER A 215 0.27 -10.56 21.50
CA SER A 215 0.93 -10.11 22.73
C SER A 215 2.45 -10.30 22.68
N ALA A 216 2.94 -11.37 22.06
CA ALA A 216 4.37 -11.62 21.87
C ALA A 216 5.00 -10.58 20.94
N GLN A 217 4.34 -10.29 19.82
CA GLN A 217 4.78 -9.26 18.87
C GLN A 217 4.79 -7.86 19.51
N GLN A 218 3.77 -7.54 20.30
CA GLN A 218 3.68 -6.29 21.04
C GLN A 218 4.85 -6.13 22.04
N GLN A 219 5.16 -7.16 22.82
CA GLN A 219 6.29 -7.13 23.77
C GLN A 219 7.64 -6.97 23.07
N VAL A 220 7.81 -7.62 21.92
CA VAL A 220 9.04 -7.50 21.11
C VAL A 220 9.16 -6.10 20.49
N ALA A 221 8.06 -5.50 20.05
CA ALA A 221 8.03 -4.12 19.58
C ALA A 221 8.44 -3.14 20.69
N GLU A 222 7.83 -3.25 21.87
CA GLU A 222 8.14 -2.41 23.03
C GLU A 222 9.60 -2.54 23.48
N LYS A 223 10.10 -3.77 23.57
CA LYS A 223 11.50 -4.05 23.91
C LYS A 223 12.47 -3.46 22.89
N THR A 224 12.16 -3.62 21.60
CA THR A 224 12.97 -3.09 20.50
C THR A 224 13.03 -1.56 20.57
N VAL A 225 11.88 -0.89 20.73
CA VAL A 225 11.82 0.57 20.86
C VAL A 225 12.64 1.06 22.06
N ARG A 226 12.49 0.46 23.24
CA ARG A 226 13.28 0.83 24.42
C ARG A 226 14.78 0.66 24.20
N THR A 227 15.17 -0.41 23.51
CA THR A 227 16.57 -0.73 23.23
C THR A 227 17.22 0.31 22.32
N PHE A 228 16.54 0.72 21.25
CA PHE A 228 17.12 1.59 20.22
C PHE A 228 16.82 3.08 20.41
N LEU A 229 15.69 3.43 21.00
CA LEU A 229 15.20 4.80 21.10
C LEU A 229 15.10 5.30 22.56
N GLY A 230 15.27 4.42 23.54
CA GLY A 230 15.22 4.75 24.97
C GLY A 230 13.82 4.61 25.59
N GLU A 231 13.74 4.81 26.90
CA GLU A 231 12.52 4.62 27.70
C GLU A 231 11.43 5.68 27.42
N ASP A 232 11.81 6.86 26.96
CA ASP A 232 10.89 7.98 26.69
C ASP A 232 10.19 7.89 25.32
N ALA A 233 10.55 6.89 24.50
CA ALA A 233 10.00 6.73 23.17
C ALA A 233 8.54 6.21 23.22
N ALA A 234 7.60 7.09 22.86
CA ALA A 234 6.17 6.77 22.87
C ALA A 234 5.73 6.06 21.58
N ILE A 235 5.26 4.83 21.71
CA ILE A 235 4.63 4.06 20.64
C ILE A 235 3.17 4.53 20.47
N THR A 236 2.83 4.94 19.25
CA THR A 236 1.46 5.32 18.88
C THR A 236 0.68 4.12 18.36
N ALA A 237 1.33 3.26 17.58
CA ALA A 237 0.72 2.06 17.01
C ALA A 237 1.77 0.99 16.74
N VAL A 238 1.35 -0.27 16.85
CA VAL A 238 2.10 -1.44 16.38
C VAL A 238 1.16 -2.22 15.47
N GLN A 239 1.66 -2.61 14.31
CA GLN A 239 0.94 -3.35 13.29
C GLN A 239 1.80 -4.50 12.80
N TYR A 240 1.18 -5.58 12.34
CA TYR A 240 1.87 -6.74 11.78
C TYR A 240 1.40 -6.97 10.35
N THR A 241 2.37 -7.04 9.44
CA THR A 241 2.16 -7.42 8.05
C THR A 241 2.66 -8.84 7.88
N GLU A 242 1.76 -9.77 7.54
CA GLU A 242 2.15 -11.14 7.23
C GLU A 242 3.01 -11.20 5.97
N GLY A 243 4.09 -11.96 6.06
CA GLY A 243 5.04 -12.19 4.98
C GLY A 243 4.67 -13.43 4.15
N PRO A 244 5.46 -13.73 3.11
CA PRO A 244 5.16 -14.81 2.18
C PRO A 244 5.24 -16.23 2.79
N GLN A 245 5.83 -16.37 3.98
CA GLN A 245 5.78 -17.63 4.73
C GLN A 245 4.81 -17.50 5.91
N PRO A 246 3.93 -18.49 6.15
CA PRO A 246 3.00 -18.46 7.27
C PRO A 246 3.72 -18.20 8.60
N GLY A 247 3.24 -17.19 9.33
CA GLY A 247 3.81 -16.78 10.62
C GLY A 247 5.14 -16.01 10.56
N SER A 248 5.65 -15.72 9.36
CA SER A 248 6.72 -14.74 9.13
C SER A 248 6.11 -13.40 8.72
N GLY A 249 6.83 -12.30 8.83
CA GLY A 249 6.34 -11.01 8.36
C GLY A 249 7.15 -9.85 8.91
N ASP A 250 6.54 -8.67 8.98
CA ASP A 250 7.18 -7.48 9.51
C ASP A 250 6.27 -6.79 10.53
N LEU A 251 6.86 -6.35 11.64
CA LEU A 251 6.23 -5.48 12.61
C LEU A 251 6.52 -4.03 12.22
N MET A 252 5.46 -3.26 12.05
CA MET A 252 5.49 -1.83 11.75
C MET A 252 5.12 -1.06 13.01
N ILE A 253 6.06 -0.26 13.52
CA ILE A 253 5.95 0.42 14.80
C ILE A 253 5.99 1.93 14.55
N THR A 254 4.83 2.57 14.69
CA THR A 254 4.67 4.00 14.54
C THR A 254 4.91 4.70 15.87
N LEU A 255 5.86 5.62 15.90
CA LEU A 255 6.11 6.51 17.04
C LEU A 255 5.67 7.94 16.69
N LYS A 256 5.72 8.84 17.66
CA LYS A 256 5.27 10.24 17.47
C LYS A 256 5.98 10.96 16.32
N ASN A 257 7.30 10.77 16.19
CA ASN A 257 8.16 11.49 15.21
C ASN A 257 9.07 10.54 14.40
N SER A 258 8.82 9.24 14.45
CA SER A 258 9.65 8.24 13.78
C SER A 258 8.88 6.96 13.50
N PHE A 259 9.44 6.11 12.65
CA PHE A 259 8.92 4.82 12.27
C PHE A 259 10.00 3.76 12.42
N LEU A 260 9.65 2.60 12.98
CA LEU A 260 10.55 1.45 13.10
C LEU A 260 9.87 0.22 12.49
N GLN A 261 10.62 -0.53 11.69
CA GLN A 261 10.18 -1.81 11.12
C GLN A 261 11.15 -2.92 11.53
N LEU A 262 10.59 -4.09 11.81
CA LEU A 262 11.32 -5.24 12.35
C LEU A 262 10.80 -6.53 11.72
N SER A 263 11.68 -7.38 11.22
CA SER A 263 11.26 -8.70 10.72
C SER A 263 10.85 -9.65 11.84
N TRP A 264 9.82 -10.44 11.57
CA TRP A 264 9.22 -11.39 12.50
C TRP A 264 9.26 -12.81 11.92
N PRO A 265 9.55 -13.84 12.74
CA PRO A 265 9.98 -13.77 14.16
C PRO A 265 11.49 -13.58 14.35
N ASP A 266 12.26 -13.57 13.25
CA ASP A 266 13.71 -13.71 13.28
C ASP A 266 14.45 -12.46 13.79
N GLN A 267 13.86 -11.27 13.69
CA GLN A 267 14.43 -9.98 14.09
C GLN A 267 15.77 -9.67 13.40
N GLU A 268 16.05 -10.32 12.27
CA GLU A 268 17.32 -10.18 11.56
C GLU A 268 17.36 -8.91 10.68
N ARG A 269 16.20 -8.33 10.36
CA ARG A 269 16.08 -7.05 9.64
C ARG A 269 15.42 -6.03 10.54
N ILE A 270 16.08 -4.89 10.73
CA ILE A 270 15.53 -3.76 11.48
C ILE A 270 15.80 -2.50 10.68
N SER A 271 14.81 -1.64 10.60
CA SER A 271 14.97 -0.32 10.00
C SER A 271 14.25 0.71 10.81
N TRP A 272 14.81 1.91 10.84
CA TRP A 272 14.26 3.02 11.57
C TRP A 272 14.52 4.30 10.78
N TRP A 273 13.50 5.16 10.75
CA TRP A 273 13.54 6.45 10.09
C TRP A 273 12.83 7.48 10.97
N ALA A 274 13.43 8.65 11.14
CA ALA A 274 12.84 9.75 11.88
C ALA A 274 12.46 10.90 10.95
N SER A 275 11.30 11.51 11.20
CA SER A 275 10.91 12.75 10.51
C SER A 275 11.79 13.94 10.93
N THR A 276 12.39 13.85 12.12
CA THR A 276 13.37 14.79 12.64
C THR A 276 14.55 14.02 13.23
N PRO A 277 15.80 14.38 12.93
CA PRO A 277 16.97 13.68 13.46
C PRO A 277 16.94 13.59 14.99
N ALA A 278 17.27 12.41 15.53
CA ALA A 278 17.17 12.14 16.96
C ALA A 278 18.53 11.79 17.57
N ALA A 279 18.71 12.18 18.84
CA ALA A 279 19.78 11.67 19.67
C ALA A 279 19.40 10.25 20.10
N LEU A 280 20.20 9.26 19.70
CA LEU A 280 19.98 7.87 20.07
C LEU A 280 20.79 7.50 21.33
N PRO A 281 20.28 6.59 22.18
CA PRO A 281 21.03 6.08 23.32
C PRO A 281 22.44 5.61 22.94
N GLY A 282 23.45 6.00 23.74
CA GLY A 282 24.84 5.61 23.51
C GLY A 282 25.56 6.35 22.39
N VAL A 283 24.92 7.34 21.75
CA VAL A 283 25.50 8.13 20.66
C VAL A 283 25.84 9.55 21.17
N PRO A 284 27.12 9.96 21.18
CA PRO A 284 27.51 11.26 21.69
C PRO A 284 27.15 12.38 20.70
N GLU A 285 26.49 13.46 21.12
CA GLU A 285 26.17 14.57 20.21
C GLU A 285 27.44 15.33 19.78
N ARG A 286 27.83 15.20 18.51
CA ARG A 286 29.03 15.83 17.94
C ARG A 286 28.77 16.26 16.52
N LYS A 287 29.11 17.50 16.18
CA LYS A 287 29.02 18.00 14.80
C LYS A 287 29.83 17.12 13.86
N VAL A 288 29.27 16.87 12.68
CA VAL A 288 29.86 16.09 11.61
C VAL A 288 30.25 17.03 10.49
N THR A 289 31.56 17.14 10.25
CA THR A 289 32.13 18.00 9.20
C THR A 289 32.92 17.22 8.18
N THR A 290 33.36 16.01 8.54
CA THR A 290 34.13 15.10 7.68
C THR A 290 33.52 13.71 7.67
N ASP A 291 33.87 12.93 6.65
CA ASP A 291 33.48 11.51 6.55
C ASP A 291 33.98 10.70 7.74
N GLN A 292 35.15 11.04 8.29
CA GLN A 292 35.67 10.39 9.49
C GLN A 292 34.84 10.73 10.74
N ASP A 293 34.28 11.93 10.84
CA ASP A 293 33.36 12.29 11.92
C ASP A 293 32.09 11.43 11.83
N ALA A 294 31.52 11.31 10.63
CA ALA A 294 30.34 10.47 10.36
C ALA A 294 30.61 9.00 10.74
N VAL A 295 31.76 8.45 10.33
CA VAL A 295 32.16 7.08 10.71
C VAL A 295 32.25 6.91 12.21
N ARG A 296 32.88 7.85 12.92
CA ARG A 296 32.99 7.77 14.39
C ARG A 296 31.62 7.80 15.05
N GLN A 297 30.73 8.67 14.56
CA GLN A 297 29.38 8.85 15.07
C GLN A 297 28.53 7.58 14.87
N ALA A 298 28.48 7.08 13.64
CA ALA A 298 27.76 5.85 13.32
C ALA A 298 28.38 4.63 14.03
N THR A 299 29.71 4.58 14.19
CA THR A 299 30.38 3.50 14.93
C THR A 299 30.00 3.48 16.41
N ALA A 300 29.74 4.63 17.03
CA ALA A 300 29.29 4.66 18.43
C ALA A 300 27.92 3.95 18.60
N PHE A 301 27.00 4.21 17.67
CA PHE A 301 25.71 3.52 17.60
C PHE A 301 25.89 2.01 17.32
N VAL A 302 26.59 1.66 16.25
CA VAL A 302 26.76 0.27 15.80
C VAL A 302 27.52 -0.56 16.84
N ARG A 303 28.51 0.00 17.56
CA ARG A 303 29.23 -0.71 18.62
C ARG A 303 28.30 -1.12 19.76
N THR A 304 27.34 -0.27 20.09
CA THR A 304 26.42 -0.48 21.21
C THR A 304 25.38 -1.54 20.88
N HIS A 305 24.82 -1.49 19.67
CA HIS A 305 23.67 -2.34 19.33
C HIS A 305 23.98 -3.49 18.36
N PHE A 306 25.01 -3.37 17.53
CA PHE A 306 25.34 -4.34 16.46
C PHE A 306 26.85 -4.63 16.37
N PRO A 307 27.52 -5.06 17.47
CA PRO A 307 28.98 -5.16 17.52
C PRO A 307 29.58 -6.12 16.47
N ARG A 308 28.83 -7.14 16.03
CA ARG A 308 29.25 -8.10 14.99
C ARG A 308 29.50 -7.41 13.64
N ILE A 309 28.74 -6.37 13.32
CA ILE A 309 28.87 -5.63 12.06
C ILE A 309 30.23 -4.96 11.93
N LEU A 310 30.80 -4.49 13.05
CA LEU A 310 32.13 -3.89 13.07
C LEU A 310 33.25 -4.91 12.88
N LYS A 311 33.01 -6.17 13.22
CA LYS A 311 33.99 -7.26 13.08
C LYS A 311 34.04 -7.77 11.65
N ASP A 312 32.87 -7.98 11.05
CA ASP A 312 32.72 -8.72 9.80
C ASP A 312 32.50 -7.82 8.57
N GLY A 313 32.06 -6.58 8.77
CA GLY A 313 31.75 -5.62 7.72
C GLY A 313 32.90 -4.69 7.38
N ARG A 314 33.04 -4.35 6.09
CA ARG A 314 33.91 -3.27 5.63
C ARG A 314 33.11 -1.98 5.53
N THR A 315 33.67 -0.89 6.06
CA THR A 315 33.03 0.42 6.12
C THR A 315 33.26 1.22 4.84
N THR A 316 32.22 1.84 4.32
CA THR A 316 32.28 2.88 3.27
C THR A 316 31.45 4.08 3.70
N VAL A 317 31.76 5.24 3.13
CA VAL A 317 31.03 6.49 3.39
C VAL A 317 30.73 7.14 2.05
N HIS A 318 29.52 7.66 1.91
CA HIS A 318 29.12 8.44 0.75
C HIS A 318 28.13 9.53 1.17
N PRO A 319 28.03 10.64 0.39
CA PRO A 319 26.97 11.61 0.57
C PRO A 319 25.60 10.95 0.43
N THR A 320 24.64 11.39 1.23
CA THR A 320 23.23 10.99 1.05
C THR A 320 22.65 11.77 -0.13
N ALA A 321 21.91 11.11 -1.02
CA ALA A 321 21.56 11.59 -2.37
C ALA A 321 21.01 13.04 -2.43
N ASP A 322 20.23 13.46 -1.43
CA ASP A 322 19.48 14.74 -1.47
C ASP A 322 20.12 15.87 -0.62
N ASP A 323 20.97 15.55 0.36
CA ASP A 323 21.71 16.53 1.16
C ASP A 323 23.20 16.19 1.15
N ALA A 324 23.98 16.97 0.39
CA ALA A 324 25.43 16.83 0.31
C ALA A 324 26.15 17.03 1.67
N ARG A 325 25.44 17.42 2.73
CA ARG A 325 25.99 17.55 4.10
C ARG A 325 25.74 16.32 4.97
N SER A 326 24.68 15.55 4.71
CA SER A 326 24.42 14.30 5.41
C SER A 326 25.30 13.18 4.84
N ARG A 327 25.61 12.20 5.67
CA ARG A 327 26.56 11.13 5.34
C ARG A 327 25.94 9.77 5.62
N THR A 328 25.89 8.92 4.61
CA THR A 328 25.56 7.51 4.78
C THR A 328 26.83 6.73 5.07
N VAL A 329 26.89 6.12 6.25
CA VAL A 329 27.95 5.19 6.65
C VAL A 329 27.42 3.77 6.48
N ALA A 330 28.05 3.03 5.59
CA ALA A 330 27.63 1.69 5.21
C ALA A 330 28.65 0.65 5.67
N TRP A 331 28.19 -0.48 6.21
CA TRP A 331 28.98 -1.69 6.40
C TRP A 331 28.44 -2.80 5.53
N ARG A 332 29.34 -3.46 4.80
CA ARG A 332 29.02 -4.60 3.93
C ARG A 332 30.04 -5.71 4.14
N GLN A 333 29.59 -6.95 4.24
CA GLN A 333 30.48 -8.11 4.25
C GLN A 333 30.56 -8.70 2.84
N ARG A 334 31.76 -8.97 2.34
CA ARG A 334 31.97 -9.69 1.07
C ARG A 334 32.88 -10.89 1.30
N ILE A 335 32.50 -12.04 0.77
CA ILE A 335 33.31 -13.27 0.77
C ILE A 335 33.48 -13.65 -0.70
N ASP A 336 34.73 -13.79 -1.15
CA ASP A 336 35.09 -14.10 -2.55
C ASP A 336 34.39 -13.21 -3.60
N GLY A 337 34.28 -11.91 -3.30
CA GLY A 337 33.63 -10.93 -4.19
C GLY A 337 32.11 -10.93 -4.13
N VAL A 338 31.48 -11.86 -3.43
CA VAL A 338 30.02 -11.96 -3.29
C VAL A 338 29.53 -11.19 -2.07
N LEU A 339 28.52 -10.35 -2.26
CA LEU A 339 27.90 -9.59 -1.18
C LEU A 339 27.09 -10.49 -0.25
N MET A 340 27.52 -10.56 0.99
CA MET A 340 26.86 -11.36 2.02
C MET A 340 25.60 -10.65 2.57
N PRO A 341 24.74 -11.39 3.28
CA PRO A 341 23.53 -10.85 3.88
C PRO A 341 23.79 -9.77 4.94
N LEU A 342 24.95 -9.79 5.61
CA LEU A 342 25.29 -8.79 6.63
C LEU A 342 25.48 -7.41 6.00
N ARG A 343 24.56 -6.49 6.32
CA ARG A 343 24.55 -5.12 5.80
C ARG A 343 24.04 -4.16 6.88
N MET A 344 24.64 -2.98 6.93
CA MET A 344 24.21 -1.89 7.79
C MET A 344 24.35 -0.57 7.06
N ASP A 345 23.34 0.28 7.11
CA ASP A 345 23.42 1.68 6.71
C ASP A 345 22.99 2.55 7.88
N VAL A 346 23.74 3.63 8.12
CA VAL A 346 23.41 4.66 9.11
C VAL A 346 23.55 6.01 8.43
N ILE A 347 22.48 6.80 8.45
CA ILE A 347 22.53 8.19 7.97
C ILE A 347 22.80 9.09 9.16
N VAL A 348 23.93 9.81 9.08
CA VAL A 348 24.37 10.76 10.09
C VAL A 348 24.21 12.17 9.55
N GLU A 349 23.54 13.00 10.33
CA GLU A 349 23.26 14.39 10.01
C GLU A 349 24.42 15.32 10.42
N PRO A 350 24.48 16.55 9.88
CA PRO A 350 25.56 17.50 10.20
C PRO A 350 25.66 17.86 11.69
N ASP A 351 24.55 17.78 12.43
CA ASP A 351 24.51 18.00 13.88
C ASP A 351 24.94 16.78 14.70
N GLY A 352 25.26 15.66 14.04
CA GLY A 352 25.69 14.41 14.66
C GLY A 352 24.55 13.45 15.01
N LYS A 353 23.30 13.85 14.81
CA LYS A 353 22.16 12.97 15.07
C LYS A 353 22.04 11.94 13.97
N ILE A 354 21.38 10.84 14.30
CA ILE A 354 21.06 9.79 13.35
C ILE A 354 19.60 10.01 12.95
N SER A 355 19.34 10.03 11.64
CA SER A 355 17.98 10.16 11.11
C SER A 355 17.44 8.83 10.60
N THR A 356 18.33 7.92 10.19
CA THR A 356 17.97 6.62 9.65
C THR A 356 19.00 5.57 9.98
N PHE A 357 18.55 4.35 10.25
CA PHE A 357 19.39 3.17 10.11
C PHE A 357 18.64 1.99 9.49
N LEU A 358 19.36 1.16 8.75
CA LEU A 358 18.88 -0.09 8.18
C LEU A 358 19.91 -1.17 8.47
N VAL A 359 19.48 -2.27 9.09
CA VAL A 359 20.33 -3.42 9.38
C VAL A 359 19.72 -4.69 8.81
N ARG A 360 20.61 -5.54 8.29
CA ARG A 360 20.36 -6.95 8.04
C ARG A 360 21.49 -7.73 8.70
N ASP A 361 21.23 -8.33 9.86
CA ASP A 361 22.23 -9.06 10.65
C ASP A 361 22.12 -10.59 10.51
N GLN A 362 21.87 -11.06 9.30
CA GLN A 362 21.73 -12.48 9.01
C GLN A 362 23.09 -13.17 9.00
N LYS A 363 23.19 -14.36 9.58
CA LYS A 363 24.41 -15.17 9.48
C LYS A 363 24.63 -15.61 8.02
N PRO A 364 25.85 -15.51 7.48
CA PRO A 364 26.13 -15.99 6.14
C PRO A 364 25.97 -17.52 6.07
N PRO A 365 25.69 -18.08 4.88
CA PRO A 365 25.73 -19.54 4.70
C PRO A 365 27.13 -20.09 4.96
N ALA A 366 27.22 -21.40 5.25
CA ALA A 366 28.50 -22.08 5.45
C ALA A 366 29.40 -22.09 4.19
N GLY A 367 28.81 -21.89 3.01
CA GLY A 367 29.50 -21.73 1.74
C GLY A 367 28.64 -20.94 0.76
N ILE A 368 29.29 -20.36 -0.25
CA ILE A 368 28.60 -19.58 -1.29
C ILE A 368 27.85 -20.55 -2.22
N PRO A 369 26.52 -20.37 -2.42
CA PRO A 369 25.77 -21.17 -3.37
C PRO A 369 26.32 -21.03 -4.81
N ALA A 370 26.18 -22.09 -5.61
CA ALA A 370 26.78 -22.17 -6.94
C ALA A 370 26.36 -21.03 -7.87
N VAL A 371 27.34 -20.47 -8.58
CA VAL A 371 27.18 -19.44 -9.62
C VAL A 371 27.50 -20.10 -10.95
N LYS A 372 26.56 -20.04 -11.89
CA LYS A 372 26.75 -20.55 -13.26
C LYS A 372 26.74 -19.44 -14.30
N LEU A 373 25.98 -18.40 -14.04
CA LEU A 373 25.83 -17.23 -14.88
C LEU A 373 26.92 -16.22 -14.52
N ASP A 374 27.71 -15.79 -15.50
CA ASP A 374 28.66 -14.70 -15.31
C ASP A 374 27.96 -13.33 -15.30
N LYS A 375 28.76 -12.27 -15.17
CA LYS A 375 28.24 -10.90 -15.04
C LYS A 375 27.64 -10.43 -16.36
N GLU A 376 28.32 -10.72 -17.46
CA GLU A 376 27.95 -10.31 -18.81
C GLU A 376 26.63 -10.97 -19.24
N GLU A 377 26.47 -12.27 -18.98
CA GLU A 377 25.24 -13.00 -19.20
C GLU A 377 24.07 -12.46 -18.35
N ALA A 378 24.34 -12.09 -17.09
CA ALA A 378 23.32 -11.48 -16.23
C ALA A 378 22.86 -10.11 -16.72
N VAL A 379 23.78 -9.29 -17.23
CA VAL A 379 23.47 -7.99 -17.84
C VAL A 379 22.63 -8.19 -19.10
N GLN A 380 23.00 -9.13 -19.97
CA GLN A 380 22.24 -9.42 -21.19
C GLN A 380 20.80 -9.84 -20.86
N VAL A 381 20.64 -10.73 -19.89
CA VAL A 381 19.31 -11.12 -19.40
C VAL A 381 18.54 -9.87 -18.99
N ALA A 382 19.10 -9.03 -18.11
CA ALA A 382 18.46 -7.80 -17.61
C ALA A 382 18.07 -6.82 -18.72
N GLU A 383 18.92 -6.63 -19.73
CA GLU A 383 18.64 -5.75 -20.87
C GLU A 383 17.42 -6.21 -21.69
N GLU A 384 17.27 -7.52 -21.89
CA GLU A 384 16.11 -8.10 -22.57
C GLU A 384 14.79 -7.81 -21.82
N HIS A 385 14.81 -7.86 -20.49
CA HIS A 385 13.62 -7.63 -19.66
C HIS A 385 13.29 -6.16 -19.45
N THR A 386 14.33 -5.33 -19.27
CA THR A 386 14.15 -3.89 -19.10
C THR A 386 13.87 -3.18 -20.41
N ARG A 387 13.87 -3.88 -21.56
CA ARG A 387 13.68 -3.33 -22.91
C ARG A 387 14.76 -2.30 -23.28
N GLY A 388 16.01 -2.59 -22.90
CA GLY A 388 17.17 -1.76 -23.25
C GLY A 388 17.37 -0.50 -22.40
N GLN A 389 16.86 -0.48 -21.16
CA GLN A 389 17.19 0.61 -20.23
C GLN A 389 18.67 0.60 -19.88
N LYS A 390 19.21 1.78 -19.55
CA LYS A 390 20.63 1.90 -19.23
C LYS A 390 20.94 1.23 -17.90
N ILE A 391 21.74 0.17 -17.95
CA ILE A 391 22.30 -0.47 -16.76
C ILE A 391 23.30 0.47 -16.08
N THR A 392 23.15 0.67 -14.78
CA THR A 392 23.96 1.57 -13.94
C THR A 392 24.82 0.82 -12.94
N GLY A 393 24.49 -0.43 -12.62
CA GLY A 393 25.18 -1.20 -11.60
C GLY A 393 24.93 -2.70 -11.73
N THR A 394 25.86 -3.50 -11.22
CA THR A 394 25.71 -4.96 -11.17
C THR A 394 26.49 -5.50 -9.99
N GLU A 395 25.82 -6.24 -9.11
CA GLU A 395 26.42 -6.83 -7.93
C GLU A 395 25.93 -8.26 -7.72
N LEU A 396 26.86 -9.17 -7.40
CA LEU A 396 26.54 -10.54 -7.04
C LEU A 396 26.31 -10.62 -5.53
N LEU A 397 25.15 -11.14 -5.12
CA LEU A 397 24.76 -11.22 -3.71
C LEU A 397 24.17 -12.57 -3.33
N VAL A 398 24.15 -12.87 -2.04
CA VAL A 398 23.48 -14.06 -1.48
C VAL A 398 22.25 -13.66 -0.69
N GLU A 399 21.15 -14.36 -0.93
CA GLU A 399 19.87 -14.13 -0.27
C GLU A 399 19.06 -15.44 -0.11
N LYS A 400 18.16 -15.50 0.88
CA LYS A 400 17.21 -16.61 1.03
C LYS A 400 16.07 -16.45 0.02
N ASN A 401 15.71 -17.53 -0.66
CA ASN A 401 14.51 -17.57 -1.49
C ASN A 401 13.22 -17.70 -0.66
N ARG A 402 12.05 -17.75 -1.33
CA ARG A 402 10.74 -17.93 -0.67
C ARG A 402 10.64 -19.21 0.18
N GLN A 403 11.54 -20.19 0.00
CA GLN A 403 11.61 -21.42 0.78
C GLN A 403 12.65 -21.36 1.91
N GLY A 404 13.25 -20.19 2.15
CA GLY A 404 14.30 -19.99 3.17
C GLY A 404 15.69 -20.54 2.78
N LYS A 405 15.87 -21.02 1.55
CA LYS A 405 17.15 -21.57 1.08
C LYS A 405 18.04 -20.48 0.51
N TRP A 406 19.33 -20.53 0.85
CA TRP A 406 20.33 -19.61 0.31
C TRP A 406 20.54 -19.83 -1.19
N GLU A 407 20.49 -18.74 -1.94
CA GLU A 407 20.83 -18.71 -3.36
C GLU A 407 21.63 -17.46 -3.69
N THR A 408 22.44 -17.56 -4.74
CA THR A 408 23.21 -16.44 -5.27
C THR A 408 22.41 -15.77 -6.37
N ARG A 409 22.36 -14.43 -6.36
CA ARG A 409 21.60 -13.60 -7.29
C ARG A 409 22.45 -12.48 -7.82
N TRP A 410 22.29 -12.15 -9.08
CA TRP A 410 22.75 -10.90 -9.66
C TRP A 410 21.70 -9.82 -9.40
N ALA A 411 22.09 -8.76 -8.70
CA ALA A 411 21.35 -7.51 -8.62
C ALA A 411 21.85 -6.60 -9.74
N VAL A 412 21.00 -6.33 -10.71
CA VAL A 412 21.32 -5.48 -11.86
C VAL A 412 20.49 -4.21 -11.76
N ASP A 413 21.18 -3.09 -11.57
CA ASP A 413 20.58 -1.77 -11.42
C ASP A 413 20.46 -1.11 -12.79
N TYR A 414 19.33 -0.49 -13.06
CA TYR A 414 19.08 0.27 -14.28
C TYR A 414 18.36 1.58 -13.98
N ALA A 415 18.66 2.60 -14.79
CA ALA A 415 18.05 3.91 -14.66
C ALA A 415 16.75 3.97 -15.49
N VAL A 416 15.68 4.47 -14.87
CA VAL A 416 14.46 4.89 -15.56
C VAL A 416 14.26 6.39 -15.39
N PRO A 417 13.65 7.09 -16.37
CA PRO A 417 13.26 8.48 -16.18
C PRO A 417 12.36 8.61 -14.95
N ALA A 418 12.66 9.56 -14.07
CA ALA A 418 11.75 9.86 -12.96
C ALA A 418 10.38 10.27 -13.53
N PRO A 419 9.28 9.90 -12.87
CA PRO A 419 7.96 10.42 -13.23
C PRO A 419 8.00 11.96 -13.19
N PRO A 420 7.20 12.64 -14.04
CA PRO A 420 7.31 14.08 -14.32
C PRO A 420 6.98 15.04 -13.15
N GLU A 421 6.87 14.54 -11.92
CA GLU A 421 6.47 15.30 -10.73
C GLU A 421 7.65 15.88 -9.92
N ASN A 422 8.90 15.59 -10.28
CA ASN A 422 10.05 16.29 -9.68
C ASN A 422 10.36 17.55 -10.52
N GLU A 423 10.22 18.74 -9.92
CA GLU A 423 10.55 20.04 -10.54
C GLU A 423 12.05 20.23 -10.90
N SER A 424 12.86 19.15 -10.86
CA SER A 424 14.23 19.14 -11.36
C SER A 424 14.31 18.38 -12.70
N PRO A 425 14.63 19.08 -13.81
CA PRO A 425 14.63 18.49 -15.14
C PRO A 425 15.90 17.66 -15.39
N SER A 426 16.02 16.46 -14.78
CA SER A 426 17.03 15.43 -15.13
C SER A 426 17.05 14.18 -14.25
N GLU A 427 16.12 13.99 -13.30
CA GLU A 427 16.29 12.91 -12.32
C GLU A 427 15.97 11.52 -12.91
N THR A 428 16.88 10.58 -12.74
CA THR A 428 16.69 9.16 -13.09
C THR A 428 16.53 8.36 -11.81
N VAL A 429 15.50 7.53 -11.72
CA VAL A 429 15.32 6.59 -10.61
C VAL A 429 16.06 5.30 -10.94
N THR A 430 16.84 4.78 -10.00
CA THR A 430 17.48 3.47 -10.13
C THR A 430 16.53 2.38 -9.65
N ILE A 431 16.29 1.38 -10.50
CA ILE A 431 15.54 0.18 -10.16
C ILE A 431 16.49 -1.02 -10.24
N THR A 432 16.34 -1.99 -9.34
CA THR A 432 17.14 -3.22 -9.32
C THR A 432 16.31 -4.41 -9.78
N VAL A 433 16.81 -5.17 -10.75
CA VAL A 433 16.28 -6.51 -11.07
C VAL A 433 17.14 -7.58 -10.42
N LEU A 434 16.50 -8.61 -9.84
CA LEU A 434 17.18 -9.77 -9.30
C LEU A 434 17.10 -10.95 -10.27
N ILE A 435 18.26 -11.50 -10.64
CA ILE A 435 18.40 -12.65 -11.53
C ILE A 435 19.06 -13.79 -10.75
N ASN A 436 18.48 -14.97 -10.77
CA ASN A 436 19.05 -16.14 -10.12
C ASN A 436 20.35 -16.55 -10.85
N ALA A 437 21.49 -16.52 -10.14
CA ALA A 437 22.82 -16.69 -10.74
C ALA A 437 23.13 -18.14 -11.17
N THR A 438 22.23 -19.10 -10.89
CA THR A 438 22.33 -20.49 -11.36
C THR A 438 21.47 -20.75 -12.59
N THR A 439 20.32 -20.09 -12.72
CA THR A 439 19.28 -20.41 -13.71
C THR A 439 19.04 -19.33 -14.76
N GLY A 440 19.54 -18.10 -14.54
CA GLY A 440 19.26 -16.95 -15.41
C GLY A 440 17.81 -16.46 -15.38
N LYS A 441 16.99 -16.95 -14.44
CA LYS A 441 15.59 -16.56 -14.31
C LYS A 441 15.42 -15.33 -13.42
N TYR A 442 14.46 -14.49 -13.77
CA TYR A 442 13.98 -13.42 -12.91
C TYR A 442 13.43 -13.96 -11.60
N VAL A 443 13.82 -13.29 -10.53
CA VAL A 443 13.21 -13.46 -9.23
C VAL A 443 12.27 -12.29 -9.04
N GLU A 444 10.97 -12.56 -8.94
CA GLU A 444 10.00 -11.55 -8.51
C GLU A 444 10.45 -10.97 -7.17
N THR A 445 10.85 -9.71 -7.19
CA THR A 445 11.05 -8.92 -6.00
C THR A 445 9.68 -8.66 -5.38
N SER A 446 9.39 -9.27 -4.23
CA SER A 446 8.45 -8.64 -3.32
C SER A 446 9.15 -7.36 -2.85
N HIS A 447 8.78 -6.21 -3.41
CA HIS A 447 9.08 -4.96 -2.72
C HIS A 447 8.45 -5.09 -1.33
N GLY A 448 9.32 -5.24 -0.33
CA GLY A 448 8.96 -5.33 1.08
C GLY A 448 9.24 -4.02 1.78
#